data_AF-A0A1W9NYS1-F1
#
_entry.id   AF-A0A1W9NYS1-F1
#
_cell.length_a   1.000
_cell.length_b   1.000
_cell.length_c   1.000
_cell.angle_alpha   90.00
_cell.angle_beta   90.00
_cell.angle_gamma   90.00
#
_symmetry.space_group_name_H-M   'P 1'
#
loop_
_entity.id
_entity.type
_entity.pdbx_description
1 polymer ?
#
loop_
_entity_poly.entity_id
_entity_poly.type
_entity_poly.pdbx_seq_one_letter_code
_entity_poly.pdbx_strand_id
1 'polypeptide(L)'
;MAIRKIIPNPFDKDSKLSDLAKKGELLKESLSFTVLVKNIIFLIILGVVLVAYFKISTTIVAILIGTEIVVTLIAGYIKIKEVKAIYSIETQDDAKSYRKLLITNEYWEFIKSIFKVIANGISIALIFVFFSSEISNFVVQNTPSNLPIKTEWLKYIILVFAVFRVLEFVMKLIGYKWIKNLKESGNFAQVNQEYVLIEKKLELIKFILGISIILLISFLTGSPFWIPSMFVSFMLLMVILSTVELKRIKNIQFENKGTDISHHKIKNFQNEQIVGAVFGIMKTTTDFKDMSKPTGSSVLGSGKTYFPENSLLLTNYRLLMIQIPVSGGNKIVGKIDYVSQNFFFNREEIRQKGEQMLKKNSISQFLQLATNDALYRDIKIVTLKQTKIIIEKISGNKLEYVFMDRGYIEPLKKLLRFYLKEKFIEK
;
A
#
# COMPACT_ATOMS: atom_id res chain seq x y z
N MET A 1 1.36 -20.26 23.28
CA MET A 1 2.07 -20.77 22.08
C MET A 1 2.74 -19.58 21.40
N ALA A 2 4.08 -19.50 21.42
CA ALA A 2 4.78 -18.27 21.06
C ALA A 2 4.60 -17.92 19.58
N ILE A 3 4.25 -16.66 19.28
CA ILE A 3 4.12 -16.08 17.93
C ILE A 3 5.33 -16.42 17.04
N ARG A 4 6.52 -16.58 17.63
CA ARG A 4 7.76 -17.03 16.96
C ARG A 4 7.69 -18.42 16.30
N LYS A 5 6.82 -19.33 16.74
CA LYS A 5 6.62 -20.64 16.08
C LYS A 5 5.69 -20.56 14.87
N ILE A 6 4.94 -19.46 14.74
CA ILE A 6 3.97 -19.22 13.65
C ILE A 6 4.57 -18.26 12.60
N ILE A 7 5.48 -17.38 13.02
CA ILE A 7 6.15 -16.36 12.20
C ILE A 7 7.65 -16.68 12.14
N PRO A 8 8.16 -17.36 11.10
CA PRO A 8 9.58 -17.64 10.94
C PRO A 8 10.38 -16.35 10.76
N ASN A 9 11.66 -16.35 11.17
CA ASN A 9 12.53 -15.20 11.06
C ASN A 9 12.63 -14.75 9.59
N PRO A 10 12.25 -13.50 9.26
CA PRO A 10 12.26 -13.04 7.88
C PRO A 10 13.66 -13.02 7.24
N PHE A 11 14.71 -13.13 8.07
CA PHE A 11 16.10 -13.15 7.66
C PHE A 11 16.77 -14.52 7.88
N ASP A 12 16.01 -15.60 8.04
CA ASP A 12 16.60 -16.94 8.18
C ASP A 12 17.38 -17.38 6.93
N LYS A 13 18.40 -18.22 7.10
CA LYS A 13 19.31 -18.63 6.02
C LYS A 13 18.63 -19.46 4.92
N ASP A 14 17.55 -20.14 5.25
CA ASP A 14 16.89 -21.12 4.36
C ASP A 14 15.66 -20.57 3.61
N SER A 15 15.32 -19.29 3.75
CA SER A 15 14.07 -18.76 3.18
C SER A 15 14.18 -18.38 1.70
N LYS A 16 13.19 -18.75 0.89
CA LYS A 16 13.16 -18.47 -0.56
C LYS A 16 12.68 -17.05 -0.87
N LEU A 17 13.05 -16.52 -2.05
CA LEU A 17 12.73 -15.16 -2.52
C LEU A 17 11.21 -14.84 -2.54
N SER A 18 10.39 -15.87 -2.79
CA SER A 18 8.92 -15.87 -2.77
C SER A 18 8.32 -15.60 -1.39
N ASP A 19 9.10 -15.81 -0.32
CA ASP A 19 8.65 -15.66 1.06
C ASP A 19 8.70 -14.21 1.53
N LEU A 20 9.39 -13.30 0.84
CA LEU A 20 9.58 -11.92 1.29
C LEU A 20 8.34 -11.02 1.12
N ALA A 21 7.59 -11.20 0.04
CA ALA A 21 6.26 -10.57 -0.09
C ALA A 21 5.32 -11.06 1.02
N LYS A 22 5.36 -12.37 1.32
CA LYS A 22 4.62 -12.99 2.44
C LYS A 22 5.07 -12.43 3.80
N LYS A 23 6.37 -12.17 3.97
CA LYS A 23 6.97 -11.58 5.18
C LYS A 23 6.66 -10.09 5.37
N GLY A 24 6.50 -9.33 4.28
CA GLY A 24 6.01 -7.95 4.34
C GLY A 24 4.60 -7.87 4.92
N GLU A 25 3.72 -8.79 4.52
CA GLU A 25 2.39 -8.96 5.10
C GLU A 25 2.47 -9.32 6.60
N LEU A 26 3.39 -10.22 7.01
CA LEU A 26 3.62 -10.57 8.42
C LEU A 26 4.10 -9.40 9.30
N LEU A 27 4.96 -8.53 8.78
CA LEU A 27 5.44 -7.36 9.54
C LEU A 27 4.29 -6.37 9.78
N LYS A 28 3.50 -6.09 8.73
CA LYS A 28 2.24 -5.33 8.82
C LYS A 28 1.26 -5.97 9.81
N GLU A 29 1.33 -7.29 10.00
CA GLU A 29 0.47 -8.02 10.92
C GLU A 29 0.89 -8.00 12.38
N SER A 30 2.18 -8.15 12.67
CA SER A 30 2.69 -7.99 14.03
C SER A 30 2.32 -6.61 14.61
N LEU A 31 2.38 -5.58 13.77
CA LEU A 31 1.92 -4.23 14.09
C LEU A 31 0.40 -4.21 14.30
N SER A 32 -0.36 -4.93 13.49
CA SER A 32 -1.82 -4.97 13.60
C SER A 32 -2.36 -5.70 14.84
N PHE A 33 -1.65 -6.69 15.39
CA PHE A 33 -2.02 -7.32 16.66
C PHE A 33 -1.88 -6.34 17.82
N THR A 34 -0.83 -5.53 17.79
CA THR A 34 -0.66 -4.43 18.76
C THR A 34 -1.78 -3.41 18.63
N VAL A 35 -2.22 -3.12 17.40
CA VAL A 35 -3.39 -2.27 17.13
C VAL A 35 -4.69 -2.89 17.62
N LEU A 36 -4.90 -4.21 17.45
CA LEU A 36 -6.07 -4.91 17.98
C LEU A 36 -6.20 -4.76 19.51
N VAL A 37 -5.10 -4.99 20.24
CA VAL A 37 -5.08 -4.83 21.70
C VAL A 37 -5.38 -3.38 22.10
N LYS A 38 -4.75 -2.41 21.43
CA LYS A 38 -5.02 -0.98 21.66
C LYS A 38 -6.48 -0.60 21.40
N ASN A 39 -7.08 -1.12 20.33
CA ASN A 39 -8.47 -0.86 19.99
C ASN A 39 -9.43 -1.44 21.04
N ILE A 40 -9.17 -2.65 21.55
CA ILE A 40 -9.98 -3.24 22.63
C ILE A 40 -9.89 -2.40 23.90
N ILE A 41 -8.68 -2.00 24.30
CA ILE A 41 -8.48 -1.14 25.49
C ILE A 41 -9.21 0.19 25.30
N PHE A 42 -9.09 0.82 24.13
CA PHE A 42 -9.79 2.06 23.81
C PHE A 42 -11.31 1.91 23.88
N LEU A 43 -11.88 0.83 23.34
CA LEU A 43 -13.31 0.55 23.39
C LEU A 43 -13.82 0.37 24.82
N ILE A 44 -13.04 -0.28 25.69
CA ILE A 44 -13.39 -0.41 27.12
C ILE A 44 -13.40 0.96 27.81
N ILE A 45 -12.36 1.77 27.58
CA ILE A 45 -12.29 3.14 28.12
C ILE A 45 -13.46 3.98 27.62
N LEU A 46 -13.78 3.90 26.33
CA LEU A 46 -14.92 4.59 25.73
C LEU A 46 -16.22 4.15 26.38
N GLY A 47 -16.41 2.86 26.64
CA GLY A 47 -17.57 2.33 27.36
C GLY A 47 -17.72 2.95 28.75
N VAL A 48 -16.62 3.04 29.52
CA VAL A 48 -16.62 3.69 30.84
C VAL A 48 -17.02 5.16 30.72
N VAL A 49 -16.50 5.90 29.74
CA VAL A 49 -16.85 7.31 29.52
C VAL A 49 -18.32 7.47 29.14
N LEU A 50 -18.86 6.62 28.27
CA LEU A 50 -20.27 6.66 27.85
C LEU A 50 -21.23 6.43 29.04
N VAL A 51 -20.88 5.54 29.96
CA VAL A 51 -21.66 5.30 31.18
C VAL A 51 -21.46 6.43 32.20
N ALA A 52 -20.22 6.74 32.55
CA ALA A 52 -19.91 7.63 33.67
C ALA A 52 -20.19 9.11 33.35
N TYR A 53 -19.91 9.56 32.13
CA TYR A 53 -20.03 10.97 31.74
C TYR A 53 -21.35 11.26 31.02
N PHE A 54 -21.72 10.42 30.04
CA PHE A 54 -22.94 10.62 29.25
C PHE A 54 -24.19 9.96 29.85
N LYS A 55 -24.05 9.25 30.97
CA LYS A 55 -25.14 8.57 31.69
C LYS A 55 -25.98 7.64 30.79
N ILE A 56 -25.36 7.05 29.77
CA ILE A 56 -26.01 6.06 28.91
C ILE A 56 -26.17 4.77 29.72
N SER A 57 -27.30 4.07 29.55
CA SER A 57 -27.55 2.78 30.20
C SER A 57 -26.38 1.82 30.01
N THR A 58 -25.89 1.26 31.11
CA THR A 58 -24.79 0.29 31.14
C THR A 58 -25.05 -0.89 30.22
N THR A 59 -26.31 -1.33 30.11
CA THR A 59 -26.68 -2.47 29.27
C THR A 59 -26.64 -2.14 27.78
N ILE A 60 -27.05 -0.93 27.38
CA ILE A 60 -26.92 -0.45 25.99
C ILE A 60 -25.44 -0.32 25.62
N VAL A 61 -24.63 0.27 26.49
CA VAL A 61 -23.18 0.39 26.28
C VAL A 61 -22.52 -0.98 26.20
N ALA A 62 -22.90 -1.93 27.06
CA ALA A 62 -22.37 -3.29 27.04
C ALA A 62 -22.69 -4.01 25.72
N ILE A 63 -23.89 -3.83 25.16
CA ILE A 63 -24.25 -4.42 23.85
C ILE A 63 -23.44 -3.78 22.73
N LEU A 64 -23.33 -2.46 22.68
CA LEU A 64 -22.60 -1.74 21.62
C LEU A 64 -21.09 -2.04 21.66
N ILE A 65 -20.47 -1.82 22.82
CA ILE A 65 -19.03 -2.04 23.02
C ILE A 65 -18.70 -3.54 22.94
N GLY A 66 -19.53 -4.40 23.51
CA GLY A 66 -19.38 -5.85 23.41
C GLY A 66 -19.43 -6.34 21.96
N THR A 67 -20.36 -5.82 21.16
CA THR A 67 -20.44 -6.13 19.72
C THR A 67 -19.16 -5.70 19.00
N GLU A 68 -18.69 -4.48 19.22
CA GLU A 68 -17.47 -3.97 18.56
C GLU A 68 -16.21 -4.74 18.99
N ILE A 69 -16.13 -5.19 20.25
CA ILE A 69 -15.06 -6.08 20.72
C ILE A 69 -15.12 -7.43 19.99
N VAL A 70 -16.30 -8.04 19.87
CA VAL A 70 -16.49 -9.30 19.14
C VAL A 70 -16.13 -9.14 17.66
N VAL A 71 -16.56 -8.06 17.01
CA VAL A 71 -16.19 -7.73 15.61
C VAL A 71 -14.67 -7.60 15.48
N THR A 72 -14.03 -6.90 16.42
CA THR A 72 -12.58 -6.69 16.45
C THR A 72 -11.83 -8.03 16.59
N LEU A 73 -12.29 -8.93 17.44
CA LEU A 73 -11.72 -10.27 17.61
C LEU A 73 -11.92 -11.16 16.37
N ILE A 74 -13.13 -11.16 15.80
CA ILE A 74 -13.43 -11.89 14.56
C ILE A 74 -12.57 -11.38 13.41
N ALA A 75 -12.42 -10.06 13.27
CA ALA A 75 -11.54 -9.46 12.25
C ALA A 75 -10.09 -9.91 12.44
N GLY A 76 -9.61 -9.98 13.69
CA GLY A 76 -8.29 -10.54 14.02
C GLY A 76 -8.15 -12.01 13.61
N TYR A 77 -9.14 -12.84 13.91
CA TYR A 77 -9.14 -14.26 13.51
C TYR A 77 -9.16 -14.45 11.99
N ILE A 78 -10.03 -13.71 11.28
CA ILE A 78 -10.10 -13.75 9.82
C ILE A 78 -8.76 -13.34 9.22
N LYS A 79 -8.11 -12.33 9.80
CA LYS A 79 -6.78 -11.92 9.37
C LYS A 79 -5.75 -13.04 9.52
N ILE A 80 -5.77 -13.82 10.61
CA ILE A 80 -4.90 -15.01 10.74
C ILE A 80 -5.15 -16.03 9.62
N LYS A 81 -6.42 -16.23 9.23
CA LYS A 81 -6.74 -17.14 8.11
C LYS A 81 -6.30 -16.59 6.76
N GLU A 82 -6.44 -15.29 6.55
CA GLU A 82 -5.98 -14.57 5.36
C GLU A 82 -4.48 -14.80 5.15
N VAL A 83 -3.69 -14.65 6.20
CA VAL A 83 -2.25 -14.96 6.21
C VAL A 83 -2.01 -16.37 5.77
N LYS A 84 -2.65 -17.33 6.43
CA LYS A 84 -2.44 -18.75 6.14
C LYS A 84 -2.77 -19.08 4.68
N ALA A 85 -3.81 -18.45 4.14
CA ALA A 85 -4.18 -18.58 2.74
C ALA A 85 -3.12 -17.97 1.81
N ILE A 86 -2.66 -16.74 2.08
CA ILE A 86 -1.57 -16.09 1.34
C ILE A 86 -0.30 -16.95 1.37
N TYR A 87 0.01 -17.57 2.51
CA TYR A 87 1.15 -18.47 2.67
C TYR A 87 1.06 -19.73 1.81
N SER A 88 -0.15 -20.28 1.65
CA SER A 88 -0.41 -21.49 0.86
C SER A 88 -0.32 -21.27 -0.65
N ILE A 89 -0.33 -20.02 -1.13
CA ILE A 89 -0.17 -19.72 -2.54
C ILE A 89 1.31 -19.89 -2.90
N GLU A 90 1.61 -20.76 -3.87
CA GLU A 90 2.91 -20.77 -4.52
C GLU A 90 3.11 -19.44 -5.25
N THR A 91 3.94 -18.57 -4.68
CA THR A 91 4.26 -17.26 -5.24
C THR A 91 5.49 -17.41 -6.11
N GLN A 92 5.29 -17.47 -7.43
CA GLN A 92 6.36 -17.12 -8.37
C GLN A 92 6.40 -15.59 -8.47
N ASP A 93 7.56 -15.01 -8.77
CA ASP A 93 7.73 -13.55 -9.00
C ASP A 93 7.13 -13.20 -10.38
N ASP A 94 5.83 -13.43 -10.55
CA ASP A 94 5.10 -13.26 -11.80
C ASP A 94 3.73 -12.57 -11.63
N ALA A 95 3.17 -12.10 -12.75
CA ALA A 95 1.90 -11.38 -12.77
C ALA A 95 0.69 -12.25 -12.33
N LYS A 96 0.78 -13.58 -12.52
CA LYS A 96 -0.29 -14.52 -12.20
C LYS A 96 -0.41 -14.77 -10.70
N SER A 97 0.72 -14.97 -10.01
CA SER A 97 0.78 -15.07 -8.56
C SER A 97 0.40 -13.73 -7.90
N TYR A 98 0.80 -12.59 -8.47
CA TYR A 98 0.34 -11.28 -8.00
C TYR A 98 -1.19 -11.13 -8.09
N ARG A 99 -1.81 -11.49 -9.23
CA ARG A 99 -3.28 -11.50 -9.38
C ARG A 99 -3.95 -12.40 -8.35
N LYS A 100 -3.42 -13.61 -8.11
CA LYS A 100 -3.96 -14.53 -7.10
C LYS A 100 -3.91 -13.92 -5.70
N LEU A 101 -2.82 -13.24 -5.35
CA LEU A 101 -2.67 -12.53 -4.08
C LEU A 101 -3.73 -11.44 -3.92
N LEU A 102 -3.92 -10.59 -4.94
CA LEU A 102 -4.95 -9.54 -4.93
C LEU A 102 -6.37 -10.12 -4.72
N ILE A 103 -6.72 -11.17 -5.45
CA ILE A 103 -8.03 -11.83 -5.33
C ILE A 103 -8.21 -12.43 -3.93
N THR A 104 -7.16 -13.01 -3.36
CA THR A 104 -7.19 -13.65 -2.04
C THR A 104 -7.35 -12.62 -0.94
N ASN A 105 -6.59 -11.53 -0.99
CA ASN A 105 -6.69 -10.41 -0.05
C ASN A 105 -8.12 -9.82 -0.08
N GLU A 106 -8.66 -9.54 -1.27
CA GLU A 106 -10.01 -8.98 -1.41
C GLU A 106 -11.12 -9.95 -1.00
N TYR A 107 -10.92 -11.26 -1.20
CA TYR A 107 -11.84 -12.26 -0.67
C TYR A 107 -11.94 -12.18 0.85
N TRP A 108 -10.81 -12.13 1.55
CA TRP A 108 -10.81 -12.07 3.00
C TRP A 108 -11.34 -10.74 3.55
N GLU A 109 -11.06 -9.64 2.88
CA GLU A 109 -11.68 -8.34 3.17
C GLU A 109 -13.21 -8.37 2.99
N PHE A 110 -13.69 -9.06 1.96
CA PHE A 110 -15.13 -9.28 1.76
C PHE A 110 -15.73 -10.13 2.89
N ILE A 111 -15.07 -11.23 3.28
CA ILE A 111 -15.51 -12.05 4.42
C ILE A 111 -15.57 -11.24 5.72
N LYS A 112 -14.55 -10.41 6.02
CA LYS A 112 -14.58 -9.49 7.18
C LYS A 112 -15.79 -8.58 7.14
N SER A 113 -16.13 -8.05 5.96
CA SER A 113 -17.30 -7.18 5.79
C SER A 113 -18.62 -7.90 6.05
N ILE A 114 -18.77 -9.18 5.66
CA ILE A 114 -19.97 -9.99 5.97
C ILE A 114 -20.17 -10.06 7.48
N PHE A 115 -19.15 -10.49 8.22
CA PHE A 115 -19.24 -10.63 9.69
C PHE A 115 -19.54 -9.30 10.37
N LYS A 116 -18.95 -8.20 9.88
CA LYS A 116 -19.20 -6.85 10.39
C LYS A 116 -20.67 -6.44 10.21
N VAL A 117 -21.27 -6.72 9.06
CA VAL A 117 -22.70 -6.39 8.84
C VAL A 117 -23.61 -7.26 9.70
N ILE A 118 -23.34 -8.57 9.79
CA ILE A 118 -24.12 -9.49 10.64
C ILE A 118 -24.06 -9.05 12.11
N ALA A 119 -22.88 -8.78 12.64
CA ALA A 119 -22.70 -8.37 14.04
C ALA A 119 -23.41 -7.04 14.34
N ASN A 120 -23.29 -6.05 13.44
CA ASN A 120 -24.02 -4.79 13.58
C ASN A 120 -25.54 -4.99 13.50
N GLY A 121 -26.02 -5.85 12.59
CA GLY A 121 -27.44 -6.18 12.48
C GLY A 121 -27.99 -6.82 13.76
N ILE A 122 -27.25 -7.78 14.33
CA ILE A 122 -27.60 -8.42 15.61
C ILE A 122 -27.60 -7.38 16.75
N SER A 123 -26.58 -6.53 16.82
CA SER A 123 -26.50 -5.47 17.85
C SER A 123 -27.68 -4.52 17.80
N ILE A 124 -28.03 -4.03 16.60
CA ILE A 124 -29.19 -3.16 16.39
C ILE A 124 -30.48 -3.89 16.78
N ALA A 125 -30.65 -5.15 16.37
CA ALA A 125 -31.83 -5.94 16.71
C ALA A 125 -31.96 -6.15 18.23
N LEU A 126 -30.87 -6.49 18.92
CA LEU A 126 -30.85 -6.64 20.38
C LEU A 126 -31.20 -5.34 21.10
N ILE A 127 -30.65 -4.21 20.65
CA ILE A 127 -30.96 -2.88 21.19
C ILE A 127 -32.46 -2.58 21.04
N PHE A 128 -33.07 -2.87 19.89
CA PHE A 128 -34.49 -2.65 19.69
C PHE A 128 -35.39 -3.60 20.49
N VAL A 129 -35.06 -4.88 20.53
CA VAL A 129 -35.88 -5.88 21.24
C VAL A 129 -35.89 -5.62 22.74
N PHE A 130 -34.73 -5.27 23.32
CA PHE A 130 -34.60 -5.16 24.77
C PHE A 130 -34.74 -3.74 25.31
N PHE A 131 -34.47 -2.70 24.50
CA PHE A 131 -34.36 -1.32 25.00
C PHE A 131 -35.22 -0.30 24.26
N SER A 132 -36.20 -0.72 23.45
CA SER A 132 -37.04 0.22 22.68
C SER A 132 -37.75 1.28 23.55
N SER A 133 -38.18 0.91 24.76
CA SER A 133 -38.83 1.82 25.72
C SER A 133 -37.84 2.76 26.42
N GLU A 134 -36.70 2.27 26.90
CA GLU A 134 -35.68 3.10 27.57
C GLU A 134 -35.01 4.08 26.59
N ILE A 135 -34.82 3.65 25.35
CA ILE A 135 -34.32 4.51 24.27
C ILE A 135 -35.31 5.64 23.96
N SER A 136 -36.61 5.31 23.87
CA SER A 136 -37.66 6.31 23.68
C SER A 136 -37.67 7.33 24.83
N ASN A 137 -37.53 6.87 26.07
CA ASN A 137 -37.52 7.72 27.26
C ASN A 137 -36.25 8.58 27.36
N PHE A 138 -35.08 8.04 27.02
CA PHE A 138 -33.81 8.77 27.02
C PHE A 138 -33.80 9.93 26.02
N VAL A 139 -34.34 9.72 24.81
CA VAL A 139 -34.46 10.76 23.78
C VAL A 139 -35.40 11.87 24.26
N VAL A 140 -36.55 11.53 24.86
CA VAL A 140 -37.51 12.51 25.37
C VAL A 140 -36.92 13.35 26.51
N GLN A 141 -36.10 12.77 27.38
CA GLN A 141 -35.53 13.46 28.54
C GLN A 141 -34.31 14.34 28.23
N ASN A 142 -33.48 13.97 27.25
CA ASN A 142 -32.21 14.66 26.97
C ASN A 142 -32.24 15.57 25.73
N THR A 143 -33.39 15.71 25.07
CA THR A 143 -33.54 16.65 23.95
C THR A 143 -33.93 18.03 24.47
N PRO A 144 -33.14 19.09 24.20
CA PRO A 144 -33.49 20.45 24.61
C PRO A 144 -34.83 20.86 23.96
N SER A 145 -35.68 21.56 24.72
CA SER A 145 -37.06 21.95 24.34
C SER A 145 -37.18 22.74 23.02
N ASN A 146 -36.08 23.23 22.47
CA ASN A 146 -36.00 23.99 21.22
C ASN A 146 -35.65 23.14 19.98
N LEU A 147 -35.39 21.84 20.14
CA LEU A 147 -35.18 20.89 19.04
C LEU A 147 -36.28 19.83 19.10
N PRO A 148 -37.24 19.80 18.16
CA PRO A 148 -38.33 18.83 18.18
C PRO A 148 -37.83 17.47 17.66
N ILE A 149 -36.91 16.82 18.37
CA ILE A 149 -36.49 15.45 18.07
C ILE A 149 -37.61 14.54 18.57
N LYS A 150 -38.60 14.27 17.69
CA LYS A 150 -39.60 13.22 17.94
C LYS A 150 -38.89 11.86 17.97
N THR A 151 -39.37 10.93 18.80
CA THR A 151 -38.90 9.54 18.88
C THR A 151 -38.80 8.83 17.53
N GLU A 152 -39.57 9.28 16.53
CA GLU A 152 -39.46 8.86 15.12
C GLU A 152 -38.09 9.15 14.48
N TRP A 153 -37.40 10.24 14.84
CA TRP A 153 -36.06 10.59 14.31
C TRP A 153 -34.99 9.56 14.65
N LEU A 154 -35.09 8.92 15.81
CA LEU A 154 -34.14 7.89 16.19
C LEU A 154 -34.27 6.64 15.30
N LYS A 155 -35.50 6.26 14.95
CA LYS A 155 -35.74 5.17 13.97
C LYS A 155 -35.09 5.53 12.62
N TYR A 156 -35.18 6.78 12.18
CA TYR A 156 -34.52 7.26 10.97
C TYR A 156 -32.99 7.24 11.07
N ILE A 157 -32.40 7.66 12.20
CA ILE A 157 -30.94 7.63 12.41
C ILE A 157 -30.42 6.19 12.37
N ILE A 158 -31.11 5.25 13.02
CA ILE A 158 -30.71 3.84 13.03
C ILE A 158 -30.90 3.22 11.64
N LEU A 159 -31.98 3.56 10.93
CA LEU A 159 -32.20 3.16 9.54
C LEU A 159 -31.06 3.67 8.64
N VAL A 160 -30.69 4.94 8.75
CA VAL A 160 -29.58 5.54 8.00
C VAL A 160 -28.27 4.80 8.31
N PHE A 161 -27.99 4.50 9.58
CA PHE A 161 -26.81 3.72 9.97
C PHE A 161 -26.82 2.31 9.38
N ALA A 162 -27.97 1.61 9.41
CA ALA A 162 -28.12 0.30 8.81
C ALA A 162 -27.90 0.35 7.28
N VAL A 163 -28.48 1.34 6.60
CA VAL A 163 -28.29 1.58 5.16
C VAL A 163 -26.80 1.82 4.85
N PHE A 164 -26.09 2.61 5.65
CA PHE A 164 -24.64 2.81 5.48
C PHE A 164 -23.85 1.50 5.62
N ARG A 165 -24.18 0.65 6.58
CA ARG A 165 -23.51 -0.66 6.75
C ARG A 165 -23.78 -1.60 5.59
N VAL A 166 -25.02 -1.66 5.10
CA VAL A 166 -25.38 -2.45 3.92
C VAL A 166 -24.66 -1.93 2.68
N LEU A 167 -24.59 -0.61 2.51
CA LEU A 167 -23.89 0.04 1.40
C LEU A 167 -22.38 -0.24 1.45
N GLU A 168 -21.74 -0.19 2.63
CA GLU A 168 -20.35 -0.58 2.83
C GLU A 168 -20.10 -2.02 2.34
N PHE A 169 -21.00 -2.95 2.69
CA PHE A 169 -20.95 -4.33 2.24
C PHE A 169 -21.16 -4.51 0.74
N VAL A 170 -22.16 -3.85 0.15
CA VAL A 170 -22.40 -3.87 -1.31
C VAL A 170 -21.16 -3.37 -2.05
N MET A 171 -20.51 -2.31 -1.56
CA MET A 171 -19.27 -1.81 -2.16
C MET A 171 -18.12 -2.81 -2.08
N LYS A 172 -17.99 -3.55 -0.97
CA LYS A 172 -17.00 -4.63 -0.84
C LYS A 172 -17.32 -5.81 -1.77
N LEU A 173 -18.60 -6.18 -1.92
CA LEU A 173 -19.04 -7.23 -2.85
C LEU A 173 -18.73 -6.86 -4.31
N ILE A 174 -19.07 -5.64 -4.73
CA ILE A 174 -18.78 -5.14 -6.08
C ILE A 174 -17.27 -5.15 -6.33
N GLY A 175 -16.48 -4.65 -5.37
CA GLY A 175 -15.02 -4.65 -5.45
C GLY A 175 -14.44 -6.04 -5.62
N TYR A 176 -14.84 -6.99 -4.77
CA TYR A 176 -14.43 -8.38 -4.88
C TYR A 176 -14.79 -8.99 -6.25
N LYS A 177 -16.03 -8.78 -6.73
CA LYS A 177 -16.48 -9.31 -8.03
C LYS A 177 -15.66 -8.74 -9.19
N TRP A 178 -15.35 -7.45 -9.15
CA TRP A 178 -14.53 -6.81 -10.19
C TRP A 178 -13.09 -7.30 -10.15
N ILE A 179 -12.49 -7.45 -8.96
CA ILE A 179 -11.10 -7.88 -8.78
C ILE A 179 -10.93 -9.36 -9.14
N LYS A 180 -11.92 -10.21 -8.80
CA LYS A 180 -11.97 -11.61 -9.24
C LYS A 180 -11.95 -11.75 -10.76
N ASN A 181 -12.57 -10.79 -11.45
CA ASN A 181 -12.67 -10.76 -12.91
C ASN A 181 -11.52 -10.00 -13.60
N LEU A 182 -10.45 -9.63 -12.87
CA LEU A 182 -9.22 -9.10 -13.49
C LEU A 182 -8.72 -10.06 -14.55
N LYS A 183 -8.32 -9.52 -15.71
CA LYS A 183 -7.81 -10.33 -16.80
C LYS A 183 -6.49 -10.98 -16.38
N GLU A 184 -6.33 -12.24 -16.74
CA GLU A 184 -5.03 -12.90 -16.60
C GLU A 184 -4.10 -12.32 -17.67
N SER A 185 -3.00 -11.72 -17.24
CA SER A 185 -1.95 -11.17 -18.10
C SER A 185 -0.60 -11.63 -17.58
N GLY A 186 0.35 -11.86 -18.49
CA GLY A 186 1.75 -12.09 -18.13
C GLY A 186 2.47 -10.81 -17.69
N ASN A 187 1.88 -9.63 -17.91
CA ASN A 187 2.49 -8.35 -17.56
C ASN A 187 1.95 -7.81 -16.23
N PHE A 188 2.83 -7.75 -15.23
CA PHE A 188 2.54 -7.21 -13.90
C PHE A 188 1.91 -5.82 -13.96
N ALA A 189 2.44 -4.95 -14.82
CA ALA A 189 2.02 -3.57 -14.89
C ALA A 189 0.57 -3.42 -15.38
N GLN A 190 0.14 -4.30 -16.28
CA GLN A 190 -1.23 -4.32 -16.78
C GLN A 190 -2.21 -4.78 -15.72
N VAL A 191 -1.89 -5.86 -14.98
CA VAL A 191 -2.73 -6.34 -13.88
C VAL A 191 -2.89 -5.26 -12.81
N ASN A 192 -1.79 -4.60 -12.45
CA ASN A 192 -1.81 -3.53 -11.46
C ASN A 192 -2.57 -2.28 -11.95
N GLN A 193 -2.47 -1.92 -13.24
CA GLN A 193 -3.26 -0.82 -13.82
C GLN A 193 -4.75 -1.09 -13.75
N GLU A 194 -5.18 -2.31 -14.12
CA GLU A 194 -6.58 -2.71 -14.05
C GLU A 194 -7.09 -2.68 -12.60
N TYR A 195 -6.27 -3.15 -11.66
CA TYR A 195 -6.57 -3.08 -10.22
C TYR A 195 -6.74 -1.63 -9.73
N VAL A 196 -5.80 -0.73 -10.04
CA VAL A 196 -5.89 0.70 -9.67
C VAL A 196 -7.12 1.37 -10.29
N LEU A 197 -7.48 1.02 -11.53
CA LEU A 197 -8.71 1.51 -12.17
C LEU A 197 -9.96 1.06 -11.41
N ILE A 198 -9.98 -0.18 -10.92
CA ILE A 198 -11.09 -0.69 -10.10
C ILE A 198 -11.16 0.09 -8.78
N GLU A 199 -10.05 0.22 -8.05
CA GLU A 199 -10.01 0.98 -6.80
C GLU A 199 -10.54 2.40 -6.98
N LYS A 200 -10.08 3.10 -8.02
CA LYS A 200 -10.49 4.48 -8.30
C LYS A 200 -11.97 4.62 -8.66
N LYS A 201 -12.53 3.65 -9.38
CA LYS A 201 -13.99 3.60 -9.63
C LYS A 201 -14.77 3.40 -8.34
N LEU A 202 -14.30 2.51 -7.45
CA LEU A 202 -14.95 2.27 -6.16
C LEU A 202 -14.85 3.49 -5.25
N GLU A 203 -13.71 4.19 -5.23
CA GLU A 203 -13.54 5.48 -4.52
C GLU A 203 -14.56 6.52 -5.01
N LEU A 204 -14.72 6.65 -6.33
CA LEU A 204 -15.70 7.59 -6.91
C LEU A 204 -17.15 7.23 -6.54
N ILE A 205 -17.52 5.95 -6.61
CA ILE A 205 -18.88 5.51 -6.24
C ILE A 205 -19.14 5.78 -4.74
N LYS A 206 -18.17 5.45 -3.87
CA LYS A 206 -18.27 5.74 -2.43
C LYS A 206 -18.43 7.23 -2.16
N PHE A 207 -17.68 8.07 -2.89
CA PHE A 207 -17.79 9.51 -2.78
C PHE A 207 -19.18 10.01 -3.18
N ILE A 208 -19.70 9.59 -4.33
CA ILE A 208 -21.03 9.99 -4.81
C ILE A 208 -22.11 9.57 -3.81
N LEU A 209 -22.07 8.33 -3.31
CA LEU A 209 -23.03 7.84 -2.32
C LEU A 209 -22.95 8.62 -1.00
N GLY A 210 -21.73 8.91 -0.52
CA GLY A 210 -21.51 9.71 0.68
C GLY A 210 -22.09 11.12 0.56
N ILE A 211 -21.79 11.82 -0.53
CA ILE A 211 -22.34 13.16 -0.79
C ILE A 211 -23.87 13.11 -0.96
N SER A 212 -24.41 12.09 -1.63
CA SER A 212 -25.86 11.92 -1.80
C SER A 212 -26.59 11.83 -0.46
N ILE A 213 -25.99 11.16 0.53
CA ILE A 213 -26.57 11.06 1.88
C ILE A 213 -26.46 12.40 2.62
N ILE A 214 -25.34 13.12 2.49
CA ILE A 214 -25.21 14.47 3.05
C ILE A 214 -26.27 15.41 2.47
N LEU A 215 -26.50 15.35 1.15
CA LEU A 215 -27.53 16.12 0.48
C LEU A 215 -28.94 15.75 0.97
N LEU A 216 -29.22 14.45 1.13
CA LEU A 216 -30.49 13.98 1.68
C LEU A 216 -30.72 14.52 3.11
N ILE A 217 -29.70 14.46 3.98
CA ILE A 217 -29.78 15.00 5.35
C ILE A 217 -29.99 16.52 5.32
N SER A 218 -29.24 17.23 4.47
CA SER A 218 -29.36 18.69 4.32
C SER A 218 -30.77 19.09 3.85
N PHE A 219 -31.36 18.33 2.92
CA PHE A 219 -32.74 18.51 2.49
C PHE A 219 -33.75 18.24 3.62
N LEU A 220 -33.61 17.13 4.35
CA LEU A 220 -34.52 16.77 5.45
C LEU A 220 -34.47 17.75 6.64
N THR A 221 -33.32 18.39 6.87
CA THR A 221 -33.15 19.39 7.94
C THR A 221 -33.68 20.78 7.56
N GLY A 222 -34.18 20.97 6.34
CA GLY A 222 -34.64 22.28 5.85
C GLY A 222 -33.50 23.28 5.67
N SER A 223 -32.28 22.80 5.41
CA SER A 223 -31.13 23.67 5.16
C SER A 223 -31.41 24.62 4.00
N PRO A 224 -30.94 25.87 4.06
CA PRO A 224 -31.04 26.80 2.94
C PRO A 224 -30.47 26.19 1.65
N PHE A 225 -31.17 26.38 0.52
CA PHE A 225 -30.85 25.74 -0.77
C PHE A 225 -29.41 25.97 -1.27
N TRP A 226 -28.78 27.08 -0.89
CA TRP A 226 -27.40 27.37 -1.27
C TRP A 226 -26.39 26.37 -0.68
N ILE A 227 -26.68 25.73 0.47
CA ILE A 227 -25.81 24.71 1.08
C ILE A 227 -25.79 23.44 0.21
N PRO A 228 -26.91 22.75 -0.07
CA PRO A 228 -26.94 21.63 -1.02
C PRO A 228 -26.34 21.97 -2.38
N SER A 229 -26.60 23.18 -2.90
CA SER A 229 -26.08 23.63 -4.20
C SER A 229 -24.55 23.66 -4.26
N MET A 230 -23.88 24.11 -3.19
CA MET A 230 -22.42 24.06 -3.09
C MET A 230 -21.89 22.63 -3.12
N PHE A 231 -22.54 21.70 -2.38
CA PHE A 231 -22.15 20.28 -2.38
C PHE A 231 -22.35 19.62 -3.75
N VAL A 232 -23.44 19.92 -4.45
CA VAL A 232 -23.68 19.44 -5.82
C VAL A 232 -22.62 19.95 -6.79
N SER A 233 -22.28 21.25 -6.70
CA SER A 233 -21.23 21.85 -7.53
C SER A 233 -19.86 21.24 -7.28
N PHE A 234 -19.52 21.02 -6.01
CA PHE A 234 -18.29 20.32 -5.61
C PHE A 234 -18.27 18.88 -6.10
N MET A 235 -19.39 18.15 -5.97
CA MET A 235 -19.52 16.79 -6.46
C MET A 235 -19.28 16.71 -7.97
N LEU A 236 -19.88 17.60 -8.76
CA LEU A 236 -19.67 17.69 -10.20
C LEU A 236 -18.20 17.91 -10.56
N LEU A 237 -17.54 18.88 -9.91
CA LEU A 237 -16.12 19.14 -10.11
C LEU A 237 -15.27 17.90 -9.81
N MET A 238 -15.53 17.22 -8.69
CA MET A 238 -14.81 16.02 -8.30
C MET A 238 -15.05 14.87 -9.28
N VAL A 239 -16.28 14.68 -9.79
CA VAL A 239 -16.60 13.68 -10.82
C VAL A 239 -15.82 13.96 -12.12
N ILE A 240 -15.73 15.23 -12.54
CA ILE A 240 -14.94 15.62 -13.71
C ILE A 240 -13.46 15.29 -13.50
N LEU A 241 -12.87 15.71 -12.37
CA LEU A 241 -11.47 15.45 -12.04
C LEU A 241 -11.17 13.94 -11.96
N SER A 242 -12.05 13.16 -11.32
CA SER A 242 -11.92 11.69 -11.25
C SER A 242 -12.07 11.03 -12.63
N THR A 243 -12.92 11.56 -13.51
CA THR A 243 -13.05 11.06 -14.88
C THR A 243 -11.77 11.32 -15.69
N VAL A 244 -11.17 12.50 -15.53
CA VAL A 244 -9.86 12.83 -16.13
C VAL A 244 -8.77 11.91 -15.59
N GLU A 245 -8.73 11.69 -14.26
CA GLU A 245 -7.80 10.75 -13.61
C GLU A 245 -7.95 9.33 -14.17
N LEU A 246 -9.17 8.80 -14.25
CA LEU A 246 -9.45 7.46 -14.80
C LEU A 246 -9.01 7.32 -16.27
N LYS A 247 -9.30 8.33 -17.10
CA LYS A 247 -8.85 8.36 -18.51
C LYS A 247 -7.33 8.36 -18.59
N ARG A 248 -6.68 9.18 -17.75
CA ARG A 248 -5.21 9.28 -17.73
C ARG A 248 -4.58 7.97 -17.29
N ILE A 249 -5.07 7.34 -16.22
CA ILE A 249 -4.62 6.02 -15.76
C ILE A 249 -4.79 4.97 -16.86
N LYS A 250 -5.95 4.91 -17.52
CA LYS A 250 -6.23 3.92 -18.58
C LYS A 250 -5.30 4.06 -19.78
N ASN A 251 -4.89 5.28 -20.11
CA ASN A 251 -4.06 5.58 -21.29
C ASN A 251 -2.55 5.52 -21.01
N ILE A 252 -2.11 5.14 -19.80
CA ILE A 252 -0.68 4.99 -19.52
C ILE A 252 -0.13 3.83 -20.36
N GLN A 253 0.83 4.14 -21.21
CA GLN A 253 1.65 3.13 -21.87
C GLN A 253 2.83 2.75 -20.95
N PHE A 254 2.96 1.46 -20.68
CA PHE A 254 4.02 0.91 -19.82
C PHE A 254 5.31 0.57 -20.55
N GLU A 255 5.31 0.67 -21.88
CA GLU A 255 6.53 0.55 -22.67
C GLU A 255 7.48 1.70 -22.33
N ASN A 256 8.52 1.37 -21.59
CA ASN A 256 9.69 2.24 -21.46
C ASN A 256 10.43 2.21 -22.80
N LYS A 257 10.01 3.06 -23.75
CA LYS A 257 10.99 3.63 -24.69
C LYS A 257 11.99 4.35 -23.79
N GLY A 258 13.28 4.02 -23.90
CA GLY A 258 14.36 4.45 -22.97
C GLY A 258 14.65 5.96 -22.99
N THR A 259 13.63 6.79 -23.02
CA THR A 259 13.65 8.20 -23.39
C THR A 259 12.95 8.99 -22.28
N ASP A 260 13.72 9.88 -21.66
CA ASP A 260 13.40 10.85 -20.59
C ASP A 260 14.16 10.64 -19.26
N ILE A 261 15.24 9.87 -19.24
CA ILE A 261 16.24 10.05 -18.18
C ILE A 261 17.08 11.25 -18.60
N SER A 262 17.05 12.34 -17.84
CA SER A 262 17.95 13.47 -18.04
C SER A 262 19.37 12.92 -18.17
N HIS A 263 19.96 12.99 -19.36
CA HIS A 263 21.26 12.40 -19.64
C HIS A 263 22.31 13.05 -18.75
N HIS A 264 22.57 12.47 -17.58
CA HIS A 264 23.78 12.75 -16.84
C HIS A 264 24.91 12.27 -17.74
N LYS A 265 25.65 13.21 -18.35
CA LYS A 265 26.76 12.87 -19.25
C LYS A 265 27.88 12.28 -18.43
N ILE A 266 27.82 10.97 -18.21
CA ILE A 266 28.85 10.24 -17.50
C ILE A 266 30.02 10.04 -18.47
N LYS A 267 31.21 10.53 -18.08
CA LYS A 267 32.43 10.43 -18.89
C LYS A 267 32.79 8.96 -19.11
N ASN A 268 33.01 8.56 -20.36
CA ASN A 268 33.50 7.23 -20.70
C ASN A 268 35.02 7.14 -20.52
N PHE A 269 35.52 6.08 -19.87
CA PHE A 269 36.96 5.80 -19.78
C PHE A 269 37.37 4.73 -20.79
N GLN A 270 38.51 4.93 -21.44
CA GLN A 270 39.12 3.89 -22.26
C GLN A 270 39.44 2.68 -21.35
N ASN A 271 38.94 1.50 -21.72
CA ASN A 271 39.05 0.24 -20.97
C ASN A 271 38.10 0.07 -19.76
N GLU A 272 37.02 0.84 -19.67
CA GLU A 272 35.97 0.56 -18.69
C GLU A 272 35.18 -0.71 -19.07
N GLN A 273 35.11 -1.65 -18.13
CA GLN A 273 34.42 -2.94 -18.30
C GLN A 273 33.53 -3.24 -17.09
N ILE A 274 32.40 -3.90 -17.34
CA ILE A 274 31.51 -4.38 -16.29
C ILE A 274 32.10 -5.66 -15.71
N VAL A 275 32.35 -5.65 -14.40
CA VAL A 275 32.98 -6.75 -13.66
C VAL A 275 32.00 -7.46 -12.72
N GLY A 276 30.84 -6.85 -12.48
CA GLY A 276 29.76 -7.45 -11.71
C GLY A 276 28.45 -6.71 -11.87
N ALA A 277 27.35 -7.36 -11.49
CA ALA A 277 26.02 -6.80 -11.53
C ALA A 277 25.17 -7.34 -10.37
N VAL A 278 24.33 -6.46 -9.83
CA VAL A 278 23.27 -6.79 -8.88
C VAL A 278 21.97 -6.29 -9.48
N PHE A 279 21.08 -7.23 -9.81
CA PHE A 279 19.77 -6.93 -10.37
C PHE A 279 18.72 -6.90 -9.26
N GLY A 280 17.81 -5.94 -9.32
CA GLY A 280 16.78 -5.76 -8.28
C GLY A 280 17.33 -5.04 -7.04
N ILE A 281 17.72 -3.78 -7.22
CA ILE A 281 18.01 -2.84 -6.14
C ILE A 281 16.86 -1.84 -5.99
N MET A 282 16.71 -1.26 -4.79
CA MET A 282 15.80 -0.14 -4.55
C MET A 282 16.50 0.90 -3.68
N LYS A 283 16.39 2.17 -4.06
CA LYS A 283 16.93 3.26 -3.27
C LYS A 283 16.20 3.35 -1.93
N THR A 284 16.95 3.50 -0.84
CA THR A 284 16.40 3.75 0.49
C THR A 284 16.83 5.12 1.01
N THR A 285 16.06 5.65 1.95
CA THR A 285 16.31 6.97 2.54
C THR A 285 17.54 6.93 3.44
N THR A 286 18.45 7.86 3.18
CA THR A 286 19.76 8.02 3.82
C THR A 286 19.71 8.64 5.21
N ASP A 287 18.76 9.53 5.46
CA ASP A 287 18.57 10.26 6.72
C ASP A 287 17.08 10.47 7.04
N PHE A 288 16.73 10.70 8.31
CA PHE A 288 15.35 10.99 8.74
C PHE A 288 14.75 12.23 8.03
N LYS A 289 15.61 13.19 7.65
CA LYS A 289 15.24 14.37 6.85
C LYS A 289 14.88 14.03 5.40
N ASP A 290 15.35 12.90 4.89
CA ASP A 290 15.06 12.44 3.53
C ASP A 290 13.82 11.53 3.48
N MET A 291 13.31 11.07 4.63
CA MET A 291 12.06 10.28 4.69
C MET A 291 10.82 11.07 4.25
N SER A 292 10.85 12.40 4.35
CA SER A 292 9.77 13.28 3.90
C SER A 292 9.90 13.72 2.44
N LYS A 293 11.00 13.39 1.76
CA LYS A 293 11.18 13.77 0.36
C LYS A 293 10.28 12.89 -0.52
N PRO A 294 9.48 13.49 -1.42
CA PRO A 294 8.63 12.73 -2.31
C PRO A 294 9.49 11.83 -3.21
N THR A 295 9.13 10.55 -3.32
CA THR A 295 9.83 9.58 -4.18
C THR A 295 9.55 9.80 -5.67
N GLY A 296 8.56 10.62 -5.99
CA GLY A 296 8.24 11.09 -7.34
C GLY A 296 7.15 12.16 -7.33
N SER A 297 6.69 12.55 -8.52
CA SER A 297 5.54 13.43 -8.69
C SER A 297 4.43 12.71 -9.45
N SER A 298 3.20 12.80 -8.95
CA SER A 298 1.99 12.28 -9.61
C SER A 298 0.94 13.39 -9.62
N VAL A 299 0.35 13.63 -10.79
CA VAL A 299 -0.74 14.58 -10.97
C VAL A 299 -1.88 13.83 -11.63
N LEU A 300 -3.09 13.91 -11.07
CA LEU A 300 -4.29 13.26 -11.63
C LEU A 300 -4.05 11.77 -11.98
N GLY A 301 -3.44 11.03 -11.05
CA GLY A 301 -3.26 9.58 -11.13
C GLY A 301 -2.16 9.08 -12.06
N SER A 302 -1.29 9.94 -12.61
CA SER A 302 -0.11 9.49 -13.36
C SER A 302 1.09 10.38 -13.08
N GLY A 303 2.25 9.75 -12.94
CA GLY A 303 3.47 10.39 -12.50
C GLY A 303 4.74 9.67 -12.91
N LYS A 304 5.88 10.24 -12.51
CA LYS A 304 7.21 9.65 -12.66
C LYS A 304 7.92 9.62 -11.30
N THR A 305 8.69 8.58 -11.06
CA THR A 305 9.60 8.49 -9.90
C THR A 305 10.86 9.34 -10.15
N TYR A 306 11.47 9.86 -9.09
CA TYR A 306 12.77 10.55 -9.18
C TYR A 306 13.96 9.59 -9.14
N PHE A 307 13.76 8.36 -8.63
CA PHE A 307 14.83 7.37 -8.46
C PHE A 307 14.43 6.05 -9.10
N PRO A 308 14.46 5.96 -10.45
CA PRO A 308 14.01 4.78 -11.16
C PRO A 308 15.05 3.64 -11.22
N GLU A 309 16.24 3.83 -10.65
CA GLU A 309 17.26 2.79 -10.65
C GLU A 309 16.77 1.50 -9.99
N ASN A 310 17.00 0.40 -10.69
CA ASN A 310 16.60 -0.93 -10.25
C ASN A 310 17.74 -1.94 -10.36
N SER A 311 18.92 -1.54 -10.84
CA SER A 311 20.11 -2.40 -10.88
C SER A 311 21.40 -1.62 -10.59
N LEU A 312 22.35 -2.30 -9.96
CA LEU A 312 23.69 -1.80 -9.66
C LEU A 312 24.70 -2.58 -10.49
N LEU A 313 25.44 -1.90 -11.34
CA LEU A 313 26.58 -2.45 -12.06
C LEU A 313 27.89 -2.00 -11.42
N LEU A 314 28.85 -2.92 -11.36
CA LEU A 314 30.20 -2.66 -10.91
C LEU A 314 31.08 -2.65 -12.15
N THR A 315 31.83 -1.57 -12.35
CA THR A 315 32.89 -1.51 -13.35
C THR A 315 34.25 -1.52 -12.66
N ASN A 316 35.32 -1.67 -13.42
CA ASN A 316 36.67 -1.47 -12.91
C ASN A 316 36.98 -0.02 -12.46
N TYR A 317 36.09 0.95 -12.73
CA TYR A 317 36.27 2.36 -12.38
C TYR A 317 35.25 2.90 -11.37
N ARG A 318 34.02 2.36 -11.36
CA ARG A 318 32.92 2.96 -10.61
C ARG A 318 31.78 1.99 -10.29
N LEU A 319 30.88 2.47 -9.44
CA LEU A 319 29.55 1.91 -9.26
C LEU A 319 28.57 2.68 -10.17
N LEU A 320 27.77 1.96 -10.94
CA LEU A 320 26.77 2.50 -11.86
C LEU A 320 25.38 2.07 -11.42
N MET A 321 24.50 3.02 -11.15
CA MET A 321 23.10 2.75 -10.82
C MET A 321 22.28 3.00 -12.07
N ILE A 322 21.69 1.93 -12.60
CA ILE A 322 21.01 1.95 -13.89
C ILE A 322 19.54 1.57 -13.73
N GLN A 323 18.74 2.02 -14.69
CA GLN A 323 17.38 1.53 -14.87
C GLN A 323 17.35 0.50 -16.01
N ILE A 324 17.07 -0.76 -15.66
CA ILE A 324 16.72 -1.78 -16.65
C ILE A 324 15.28 -1.55 -17.10
N PRO A 325 15.00 -1.53 -18.42
CA PRO A 325 13.68 -1.27 -18.96
C PRO A 325 12.71 -2.43 -18.70
N VAL A 326 11.96 -2.30 -17.61
CA VAL A 326 10.79 -3.11 -17.28
C VAL A 326 9.51 -2.30 -17.40
N SER A 327 8.38 -2.99 -17.52
CA SER A 327 7.06 -2.37 -17.66
C SER A 327 6.78 -1.44 -16.47
N GLY A 328 6.52 -0.16 -16.76
CA GLY A 328 6.25 0.86 -15.73
C GLY A 328 7.43 1.20 -14.83
N GLY A 329 8.67 0.80 -15.16
CA GLY A 329 9.84 0.93 -14.29
C GLY A 329 10.26 2.34 -13.87
N ASN A 330 9.57 3.39 -14.29
CA ASN A 330 9.74 4.77 -13.80
C ASN A 330 8.40 5.47 -13.52
N LYS A 331 7.28 4.75 -13.52
CA LYS A 331 5.94 5.33 -13.48
C LYS A 331 5.35 5.27 -12.08
N ILE A 332 4.57 6.30 -11.75
CA ILE A 332 3.61 6.27 -10.66
C ILE A 332 2.22 6.25 -11.27
N VAL A 333 1.38 5.31 -10.86
CA VAL A 333 -0.02 5.20 -11.33
C VAL A 333 -0.95 5.19 -10.14
N GLY A 334 -1.88 6.16 -10.09
CA GLY A 334 -2.64 6.48 -8.89
C GLY A 334 -1.69 6.89 -7.76
N LYS A 335 -1.65 6.05 -6.72
CA LYS A 335 -0.75 6.17 -5.55
C LYS A 335 0.38 5.14 -5.56
N ILE A 336 0.44 4.27 -6.57
CA ILE A 336 1.37 3.14 -6.61
C ILE A 336 2.64 3.53 -7.35
N ASP A 337 3.78 3.40 -6.66
CA ASP A 337 5.11 3.48 -7.25
C ASP A 337 5.50 2.12 -7.85
N TYR A 338 5.59 2.06 -9.18
CA TYR A 338 5.91 0.81 -9.88
C TYR A 338 7.37 0.39 -9.69
N VAL A 339 8.26 1.27 -9.25
CA VAL A 339 9.66 0.91 -8.97
C VAL A 339 9.73 0.04 -7.73
N SER A 340 9.08 0.46 -6.65
CA SER A 340 8.95 -0.36 -5.45
C SER A 340 8.23 -1.67 -5.75
N GLN A 341 7.13 -1.63 -6.50
CA GLN A 341 6.40 -2.86 -6.83
C GLN A 341 7.22 -3.83 -7.69
N ASN A 342 7.95 -3.33 -8.70
CA ASN A 342 8.84 -4.15 -9.51
C ASN A 342 9.97 -4.76 -8.67
N PHE A 343 10.46 -4.03 -7.66
CA PHE A 343 11.45 -4.56 -6.71
C PHE A 343 10.92 -5.73 -5.86
N PHE A 344 9.62 -5.80 -5.57
CA PHE A 344 9.04 -6.94 -4.83
C PHE A 344 8.54 -8.06 -5.74
N PHE A 345 7.96 -7.73 -6.90
CA PHE A 345 7.15 -8.67 -7.68
C PHE A 345 7.65 -8.92 -9.11
N ASN A 346 8.62 -8.15 -9.60
CA ASN A 346 9.09 -8.23 -10.99
C ASN A 346 10.62 -8.34 -11.11
N ARG A 347 11.28 -8.87 -10.08
CA ARG A 347 12.74 -8.99 -10.01
C ARG A 347 13.30 -9.93 -11.06
N GLU A 348 12.59 -11.02 -11.33
CA GLU A 348 13.06 -12.01 -12.30
C GLU A 348 13.06 -11.44 -13.72
N GLU A 349 12.07 -10.61 -14.10
CA GLU A 349 12.10 -9.88 -15.37
C GLU A 349 13.28 -8.90 -15.42
N ILE A 350 13.55 -8.17 -14.32
CA ILE A 350 14.72 -7.27 -14.22
C ILE A 350 16.01 -8.06 -14.42
N ARG A 351 16.15 -9.21 -13.76
CA ARG A 351 17.34 -10.08 -13.85
C ARG A 351 17.53 -10.62 -15.26
N GLN A 352 16.51 -11.24 -15.84
CA GLN A 352 16.59 -11.82 -17.19
C GLN A 352 16.90 -10.76 -18.25
N LYS A 353 16.23 -9.61 -18.21
CA LYS A 353 16.52 -8.50 -19.13
C LYS A 353 17.91 -7.92 -18.89
N GLY A 354 18.32 -7.80 -17.63
CA GLY A 354 19.66 -7.34 -17.27
C GLY A 354 20.77 -8.23 -17.80
N GLU A 355 20.65 -9.54 -17.61
CA GLU A 355 21.59 -10.52 -18.15
C GLU A 355 21.62 -10.50 -19.69
N GLN A 356 20.46 -10.32 -20.34
CA GLN A 356 20.41 -10.15 -21.79
C GLN A 356 21.09 -8.86 -22.26
N MET A 357 20.88 -7.75 -21.55
CA MET A 357 21.53 -6.48 -21.85
C MET A 357 23.04 -6.56 -21.65
N LEU A 358 23.52 -7.23 -20.59
CA LEU A 358 24.97 -7.42 -20.37
C LEU A 358 25.64 -8.16 -21.53
N LYS A 359 24.91 -9.07 -22.20
CA LYS A 359 25.40 -9.83 -23.37
C LYS A 359 25.38 -9.03 -24.67
N LYS A 360 24.44 -8.09 -24.82
CA LYS A 360 24.17 -7.39 -26.09
C LYS A 360 24.72 -5.97 -26.15
N ASN A 361 24.82 -5.30 -25.01
CA ASN A 361 25.06 -3.87 -24.96
C ASN A 361 26.52 -3.54 -24.65
N SER A 362 27.03 -2.47 -25.24
CA SER A 362 28.35 -1.93 -24.91
C SER A 362 28.33 -1.15 -23.58
N ILE A 363 29.50 -0.96 -22.96
CA ILE A 363 29.63 -0.10 -21.77
C ILE A 363 29.10 1.31 -22.02
N SER A 364 29.33 1.87 -23.22
CA SER A 364 28.83 3.19 -23.59
C SER A 364 27.30 3.29 -23.55
N GLN A 365 26.60 2.22 -23.91
CA GLN A 365 25.13 2.16 -23.80
C GLN A 365 24.68 2.06 -22.34
N PHE A 366 25.41 1.34 -21.48
CA PHE A 366 25.11 1.30 -20.05
C PHE A 366 25.33 2.65 -19.35
N LEU A 367 26.38 3.38 -19.73
CA LEU A 367 26.63 4.73 -19.22
C LEU A 367 25.51 5.71 -19.60
N GLN A 368 24.82 5.50 -20.73
CA GLN A 368 23.66 6.31 -21.12
C GLN A 368 22.40 5.98 -20.32
N LEU A 369 22.30 4.76 -19.77
CA LEU A 369 21.17 4.29 -18.96
C LEU A 369 21.34 4.54 -17.45
N ALA A 370 22.53 5.00 -17.04
CA ALA A 370 22.82 5.26 -15.65
C ALA A 370 22.11 6.54 -15.17
N THR A 371 21.34 6.39 -14.09
CA THR A 371 20.67 7.50 -13.40
C THR A 371 21.61 8.16 -12.40
N ASN A 372 22.61 7.42 -11.92
CA ASN A 372 23.61 7.89 -10.98
C ASN A 372 24.89 7.06 -11.11
N ASP A 373 26.04 7.64 -10.76
CA ASP A 373 27.32 6.94 -10.70
C ASP A 373 28.14 7.35 -9.47
N ALA A 374 29.06 6.49 -9.06
CA ALA A 374 30.02 6.76 -8.00
C ALA A 374 31.39 6.21 -8.38
N LEU A 375 32.26 7.10 -8.88
CA LEU A 375 33.66 6.79 -9.17
C LEU A 375 34.41 6.37 -7.91
N TYR A 376 35.24 5.34 -8.01
CA TYR A 376 35.99 4.81 -6.85
C TYR A 376 36.92 5.86 -6.21
N ARG A 377 37.41 6.82 -7.00
CA ARG A 377 38.19 7.96 -6.49
C ARG A 377 37.35 8.92 -5.65
N ASP A 378 36.07 9.11 -5.99
CA ASP A 378 35.17 10.08 -5.37
C ASP A 378 34.41 9.47 -4.17
N ILE A 379 34.56 8.16 -3.96
CA ILE A 379 34.03 7.43 -2.82
C ILE A 379 34.95 7.66 -1.61
N LYS A 380 34.35 8.05 -0.49
CA LYS A 380 34.99 8.07 0.82
C LYS A 380 34.91 6.69 1.46
N ILE A 381 33.71 6.11 1.51
CA ILE A 381 33.49 4.79 2.10
C ILE A 381 32.30 4.08 1.44
N VAL A 382 32.40 2.76 1.28
CA VAL A 382 31.29 1.86 0.95
C VAL A 382 31.11 0.88 2.08
N THR A 383 29.88 0.79 2.60
CA THR A 383 29.52 -0.21 3.61
C THR A 383 28.55 -1.22 3.01
N LEU A 384 28.84 -2.51 3.16
CA LEU A 384 27.90 -3.60 2.88
C LEU A 384 27.40 -4.17 4.21
N LYS A 385 26.08 -4.08 4.44
CA LYS A 385 25.37 -4.63 5.60
C LYS A 385 24.33 -5.63 5.12
N GLN A 386 24.61 -6.93 5.19
CA GLN A 386 23.72 -7.97 4.68
C GLN A 386 23.24 -7.66 3.24
N THR A 387 21.99 -7.22 3.09
CA THR A 387 21.28 -6.89 1.85
C THR A 387 21.27 -5.39 1.52
N LYS A 388 22.08 -4.58 2.19
CA LYS A 388 22.12 -3.12 2.03
C LYS A 388 23.53 -2.65 1.68
N ILE A 389 23.63 -1.83 0.63
CA ILE A 389 24.85 -1.12 0.26
C ILE A 389 24.68 0.37 0.54
N ILE A 390 25.69 0.96 1.18
CA ILE A 390 25.75 2.38 1.53
C ILE A 390 27.01 2.94 0.88
N ILE A 391 26.86 3.98 0.07
CA ILE A 391 27.96 4.65 -0.64
C ILE A 391 28.01 6.10 -0.15
N GLU A 392 29.08 6.46 0.55
CA GLU A 392 29.34 7.84 0.95
C GLU A 392 30.44 8.42 0.05
N LYS A 393 30.09 9.51 -0.66
CA LYS A 393 31.03 10.26 -1.49
C LYS A 393 31.84 11.24 -0.63
N ILE A 394 33.01 11.62 -1.12
CA ILE A 394 33.85 12.65 -0.49
C ILE A 394 33.11 13.98 -0.37
N SER A 395 32.17 14.26 -1.28
CA SER A 395 31.30 15.45 -1.23
C SER A 395 30.29 15.45 -0.08
N GLY A 396 30.22 14.41 0.74
CA GLY A 396 29.22 14.22 1.79
C GLY A 396 27.90 13.61 1.31
N ASN A 397 27.71 13.45 -0.01
CA ASN A 397 26.51 12.80 -0.56
C ASN A 397 26.51 11.31 -0.23
N LYS A 398 25.41 10.84 0.37
CA LYS A 398 25.20 9.42 0.67
C LYS A 398 24.16 8.83 -0.27
N LEU A 399 24.39 7.60 -0.70
CA LEU A 399 23.46 6.80 -1.49
C LEU A 399 23.28 5.45 -0.81
N GLU A 400 22.03 5.07 -0.57
CA GLU A 400 21.71 3.80 0.05
C GLU A 400 20.79 2.99 -0.84
N TYR A 401 21.14 1.73 -1.02
CA TYR A 401 20.36 0.79 -1.81
C TYR A 401 20.20 -0.52 -1.05
N VAL A 402 19.01 -1.10 -1.16
CA VAL A 402 18.72 -2.44 -0.66
C VAL A 402 18.50 -3.36 -1.85
N PHE A 403 19.01 -4.58 -1.76
CA PHE A 403 18.82 -5.64 -2.74
C PHE A 403 18.40 -6.91 -2.00
N MET A 404 17.44 -7.67 -2.51
CA MET A 404 16.87 -8.77 -1.73
C MET A 404 17.64 -10.09 -1.86
N ASP A 405 18.30 -10.29 -3.00
CA ASP A 405 18.93 -11.57 -3.29
C ASP A 405 20.30 -11.69 -2.61
N ARG A 406 20.39 -12.62 -1.68
CA ARG A 406 21.60 -12.93 -0.92
C ARG A 406 22.69 -13.57 -1.78
N GLY A 407 22.33 -14.17 -2.91
CA GLY A 407 23.27 -14.71 -3.88
C GLY A 407 24.26 -13.66 -4.39
N TYR A 408 23.88 -12.37 -4.36
CA TYR A 408 24.78 -11.28 -4.71
C TYR A 408 25.79 -10.88 -3.62
N ILE A 409 25.60 -11.28 -2.35
CA ILE A 409 26.42 -10.77 -1.24
C ILE A 409 27.90 -11.16 -1.40
N GLU A 410 28.19 -12.45 -1.57
CA GLU A 410 29.58 -12.93 -1.66
C GLU A 410 30.29 -12.44 -2.94
N PRO A 411 29.67 -12.51 -4.14
CA PRO A 411 30.25 -11.91 -5.34
C PRO A 411 30.53 -10.41 -5.18
N LEU A 412 29.57 -9.67 -4.62
CA LEU A 412 29.68 -8.23 -4.43
C LEU A 412 30.80 -7.89 -3.43
N LYS A 413 30.87 -8.61 -2.31
CA LYS A 413 31.91 -8.46 -1.30
C LYS A 413 33.31 -8.67 -1.87
N LYS A 414 33.50 -9.72 -2.69
CA LYS A 414 34.78 -10.01 -3.34
C LYS A 414 35.20 -8.87 -4.29
N LEU A 415 34.29 -8.40 -5.13
CA LEU A 415 34.56 -7.32 -6.08
C LEU A 415 34.82 -5.98 -5.37
N LEU A 416 33.97 -5.59 -4.42
CA LEU A 416 34.13 -4.33 -3.69
C LEU A 416 35.44 -4.31 -2.89
N ARG A 417 35.79 -5.40 -2.20
CA ARG A 417 37.07 -5.48 -1.47
C ARG A 417 38.27 -5.33 -2.41
N PHE A 418 38.22 -5.93 -3.61
CA PHE A 418 39.29 -5.84 -4.59
C PHE A 418 39.48 -4.41 -5.11
N TYR A 419 38.41 -3.73 -5.53
CA TYR A 419 38.50 -2.41 -6.16
C TYR A 419 38.58 -1.23 -5.17
N LEU A 420 37.90 -1.31 -4.03
CA LEU A 420 37.83 -0.22 -3.06
C LEU A 420 38.83 -0.34 -1.91
N LYS A 421 39.39 -1.54 -1.69
CA LYS A 421 40.38 -1.82 -0.64
C LYS A 421 39.93 -1.28 0.72
N GLU A 422 40.71 -0.37 1.31
CA GLU A 422 40.46 0.26 2.63
C GLU A 422 39.17 1.09 2.67
N LYS A 423 38.66 1.54 1.50
CA LYS A 423 37.39 2.28 1.42
C LYS A 423 36.17 1.37 1.59
N PHE A 424 36.34 0.04 1.64
CA PHE A 424 35.25 -0.91 1.82
C PHE A 424 35.17 -1.44 3.25
N ILE A 425 34.00 -1.33 3.86
CA ILE A 425 33.70 -1.88 5.18
C ILE A 425 32.58 -2.92 5.09
N GLU A 426 32.81 -4.05 5.74
CA GLU A 426 31.81 -5.11 5.96
C GLU A 426 31.29 -5.01 7.40
N LYS A 427 29.95 -5.04 7.56
CA LYS A 427 29.29 -4.95 8.87
C LYS A 427 28.17 -5.98 9.03
#